data_AF-A0A430R3E0-F1
#
_entry.id   AF-A0A430R3E0-F1
#
_cell.length_a   1.000
_cell.length_b   1.000
_cell.length_c   1.000
_cell.angle_alpha   90.00
_cell.angle_beta   90.00
_cell.angle_gamma   90.00
#
_symmetry.space_group_name_H-M   'P 1'
#
loop_
_entity.id
_entity.type
_entity.pdbx_description
1 polymer ?
#
loop_
_entity_poly.entity_id
_entity_poly.type
_entity_poly.pdbx_seq_one_letter_code
_entity_poly.pdbx_strand_id
1 'polypeptide(L)'
;MSSLSWSEVFAYHRTRKGIGKRSLLVDRGESGYRNVFLPDGRILYQGEGKRGNQEPVGGNLCLLLAQKRGTPLRVFLRERPGLWRDLGCYRVEGHRYSLLPEEGRWVYWFTLAPCGCEEGL
;
A
#
# COMPACT_ATOMS: atom_id res chain seq x y z
N MET A 1 -9.90 -17.94 0.49
CA MET A 1 -8.76 -17.02 0.22
C MET A 1 -7.48 -17.83 0.35
N SER A 2 -6.61 -17.81 -0.66
CA SER A 2 -5.37 -18.57 -0.67
C SER A 2 -4.25 -17.82 0.06
N SER A 3 -3.46 -18.57 0.83
CA SER A 3 -2.17 -18.10 1.34
C SER A 3 -1.12 -18.15 0.23
N LEU A 4 -0.26 -17.14 0.17
CA LEU A 4 0.84 -17.03 -0.79
C LEU A 4 2.19 -16.99 -0.06
N SER A 5 3.20 -17.59 -0.67
CA SER A 5 4.60 -17.41 -0.31
C SER A 5 5.13 -16.04 -0.77
N TRP A 6 6.27 -15.62 -0.21
CA TRP A 6 6.96 -14.42 -0.71
C TRP A 6 7.34 -14.55 -2.20
N SER A 7 7.73 -15.73 -2.67
CA SER A 7 8.11 -15.95 -4.07
C SER A 7 6.94 -15.70 -5.02
N GLU A 8 5.73 -16.16 -4.66
CA GLU A 8 4.51 -15.92 -5.43
C GLU A 8 4.13 -14.44 -5.45
N VAL A 9 4.18 -13.77 -4.29
CA VAL A 9 3.93 -12.32 -4.19
C VAL A 9 4.96 -11.54 -5.02
N PHE A 10 6.24 -11.88 -4.90
CA PHE A 10 7.31 -11.19 -5.60
C PHE A 10 7.24 -11.36 -7.11
N ALA A 11 6.79 -12.52 -7.60
CA ALA A 11 6.57 -12.76 -9.03
C ALA A 11 5.56 -11.77 -9.63
N TYR A 12 4.54 -11.36 -8.87
CA TYR A 12 3.60 -10.31 -9.28
C TYR A 12 4.12 -8.90 -8.96
N HIS A 13 4.64 -8.70 -7.75
CA HIS A 13 4.95 -7.37 -7.21
C HIS A 13 6.24 -6.75 -7.75
N ARG A 14 7.23 -7.58 -8.13
CA ARG A 14 8.48 -7.20 -8.81
C ARG A 14 9.41 -6.24 -8.07
N THR A 15 9.17 -5.95 -6.80
CA THR A 15 10.04 -5.10 -5.97
C THR A 15 10.03 -5.55 -4.51
N ARG A 16 10.99 -5.08 -3.71
CA ARG A 16 11.02 -5.27 -2.25
C ARG A 16 10.46 -4.07 -1.48
N LYS A 17 10.14 -2.99 -2.19
CA LYS A 17 9.51 -1.79 -1.63
C LYS A 17 8.05 -2.07 -1.33
N GLY A 18 7.42 -1.27 -0.47
CA GLY A 18 5.98 -1.42 -0.19
C GLY A 18 5.09 -1.09 -1.40
N ILE A 19 5.57 -0.24 -2.29
CA ILE A 19 4.81 0.27 -3.44
C ILE A 19 5.44 -0.23 -4.73
N GLY A 20 4.68 -1.04 -5.47
CA GLY A 20 5.02 -1.54 -6.80
C GLY A 20 4.22 -0.80 -7.88
N LYS A 21 4.46 -1.15 -9.15
CA LYS A 21 3.81 -0.49 -10.29
C LYS A 21 2.29 -0.73 -10.34
N ARG A 22 1.83 -1.91 -9.91
CA ARG A 22 0.43 -2.36 -9.97
C ARG A 22 -0.04 -3.05 -8.68
N SER A 23 0.74 -2.93 -7.61
CA SER A 23 0.47 -3.63 -6.36
C SER A 23 1.11 -2.96 -5.15
N LEU A 24 0.55 -3.26 -3.98
CA LEU A 24 1.00 -2.78 -2.69
C LEU A 24 1.26 -3.96 -1.76
N LEU A 25 2.29 -3.82 -0.93
CA LEU A 25 2.51 -4.66 0.24
C LEU A 25 2.03 -3.88 1.46
N VAL A 26 1.16 -4.51 2.24
CA VAL A 26 0.67 -3.98 3.52
C VAL A 26 1.04 -4.94 4.64
N ASP A 27 1.29 -4.36 5.81
CA ASP A 27 1.50 -5.08 7.06
C ASP A 27 0.96 -4.22 8.22
N ARG A 28 1.00 -4.76 9.44
CA ARG A 28 0.41 -4.15 10.65
C ARG A 28 1.46 -3.43 11.50
N GLY A 29 2.59 -3.05 10.90
CA GLY A 29 3.68 -2.35 11.57
C GLY A 29 5.04 -3.03 11.46
N GLU A 30 5.10 -4.26 10.96
CA GLU A 30 6.32 -5.07 10.87
C GLU A 30 7.41 -4.44 9.99
N SER A 31 7.03 -3.58 9.04
CA SER A 31 7.98 -2.83 8.21
C SER A 31 8.34 -1.46 8.77
N GLY A 32 7.80 -1.07 9.92
CA GLY A 32 7.98 0.24 10.54
C GLY A 32 7.11 1.35 9.93
N TYR A 33 6.08 1.00 9.16
CA TYR A 33 5.05 1.91 8.68
C TYR A 33 3.75 1.71 9.46
N ARG A 34 3.00 2.78 9.68
CA ARG A 34 1.84 2.80 10.59
C ARG A 34 0.51 2.60 9.84
N ASN A 35 0.41 1.54 9.05
CA ASN A 35 -0.83 1.27 8.31
C ASN A 35 -1.99 1.00 9.29
N VAL A 36 -3.18 1.52 8.98
CA VAL A 36 -4.39 1.30 9.80
C VAL A 36 -5.45 0.59 8.96
N PHE A 37 -5.92 -0.56 9.42
CA PHE A 37 -7.01 -1.30 8.80
C PHE A 37 -8.33 -0.86 9.43
N LEU A 38 -9.24 -0.34 8.61
CA LEU A 38 -10.54 0.19 9.07
C LEU A 38 -11.60 -0.93 9.09
N PRO A 39 -12.66 -0.81 9.91
CA PRO A 39 -13.72 -1.83 10.02
C PRO A 39 -14.48 -2.11 8.72
N ASP A 40 -14.51 -1.15 7.79
CA ASP A 40 -15.15 -1.26 6.48
C ASP A 40 -14.24 -1.85 5.39
N GLY A 41 -13.07 -2.37 5.77
CA GLY A 41 -12.11 -2.99 4.87
C GLY A 41 -11.18 -2.01 4.15
N ARG A 42 -11.34 -0.69 4.37
CA ARG A 42 -10.38 0.31 3.89
C ARG A 42 -9.07 0.25 4.67
N ILE A 43 -8.01 0.80 4.07
CA ILE A 43 -6.68 0.87 4.68
C ILE A 43 -6.18 2.30 4.59
N LEU A 44 -5.79 2.89 5.72
CA LEU A 44 -4.95 4.08 5.74
C LEU A 44 -3.50 3.63 5.59
N TYR A 45 -2.96 3.86 4.41
CA TYR A 45 -1.64 3.42 4.00
C TYR A 45 -0.64 4.56 4.09
N GLN A 46 0.43 4.39 4.86
CA GLN A 46 1.48 5.39 4.95
C GLN A 46 2.37 5.34 3.71
N GLY A 47 2.71 6.51 3.15
CA GLY A 47 3.57 6.62 1.97
C GLY A 47 4.98 6.03 2.17
N GLU A 48 5.73 5.90 1.07
CA GLU A 48 7.13 5.49 1.07
C GLU A 48 8.04 6.59 1.61
N GLY A 49 9.03 6.20 2.42
CA GLY A 49 10.07 7.08 2.97
C GLY A 49 10.06 7.08 4.49
N LYS A 50 11.13 6.52 5.10
CA LYS A 50 11.27 6.34 6.56
C LYS A 50 12.00 7.47 7.27
N ARG A 51 12.64 8.37 6.53
CA ARG A 51 13.45 9.47 7.06
C ARG A 51 13.09 10.75 6.33
N GLY A 52 13.08 11.86 7.05
CA GLY A 52 12.70 13.15 6.52
C GLY A 52 11.25 13.22 6.06
N ASN A 53 10.90 14.38 5.52
CA ASN A 53 9.59 14.60 4.92
C ASN A 53 9.45 13.70 3.69
N GLN A 54 8.29 13.06 3.56
CA GLN A 54 7.99 12.30 2.36
C GLN A 54 7.73 13.25 1.20
N GLU A 55 8.22 12.87 0.03
CA GLU A 55 8.13 13.65 -1.20
C GLU A 55 7.26 12.93 -2.24
N PRO A 56 6.65 13.66 -3.19
CA PRO A 56 5.83 13.09 -4.27
C PRO A 56 6.70 12.49 -5.37
N VAL A 57 7.59 11.56 -5.01
CA VAL A 57 8.51 10.84 -5.89
C VAL A 57 8.39 9.33 -5.66
N GLY A 58 8.91 8.53 -6.59
CA GLY A 58 8.93 7.07 -6.44
C GLY A 58 7.54 6.49 -6.18
N GLY A 59 7.41 5.69 -5.12
CA GLY A 59 6.14 5.06 -4.76
C GLY A 59 5.02 6.05 -4.42
N ASN A 60 5.32 7.17 -3.78
CA ASN A 60 4.31 8.19 -3.46
C ASN A 60 3.74 8.80 -4.74
N LEU A 61 4.59 9.10 -5.73
CA LEU A 61 4.13 9.57 -7.03
C LEU A 61 3.26 8.53 -7.73
N CYS A 62 3.61 7.24 -7.66
CA CYS A 62 2.78 6.16 -8.21
C CYS A 62 1.39 6.16 -7.60
N LEU A 63 1.26 6.33 -6.27
CA LEU A 63 -0.04 6.37 -5.59
C LEU A 63 -0.85 7.62 -5.93
N LEU A 64 -0.21 8.79 -6.01
CA LEU A 64 -0.85 10.04 -6.44
C LEU A 64 -1.40 9.93 -7.88
N LEU A 65 -0.64 9.33 -8.79
CA LEU A 65 -1.08 9.08 -10.16
C LEU A 65 -2.18 8.01 -10.23
N ALA A 66 -2.08 6.95 -9.42
CA ALA A 66 -3.11 5.91 -9.34
C ALA A 66 -4.44 6.49 -8.85
N GLN A 67 -4.41 7.37 -7.84
CA GLN A 67 -5.60 8.13 -7.41
C GLN A 67 -6.18 8.95 -8.55
N LYS A 68 -5.36 9.79 -9.20
CA LYS A 68 -5.83 10.68 -10.29
C LYS A 68 -6.46 9.91 -11.45
N ARG A 69 -5.94 8.72 -11.74
CA ARG A 69 -6.41 7.85 -12.85
C ARG A 69 -7.47 6.84 -12.40
N GLY A 70 -7.77 6.77 -11.12
CA GLY A 70 -8.58 5.69 -10.54
C GLY A 70 -8.00 4.30 -10.78
N THR A 71 -6.69 4.12 -10.99
CA THR A 71 -6.12 2.81 -11.33
C THR A 71 -6.18 1.84 -10.14
N PRO A 72 -6.77 0.64 -10.29
CA PRO A 72 -6.78 -0.36 -9.23
C PRO A 72 -5.38 -0.96 -9.02
N LEU A 73 -5.06 -1.27 -7.76
CA LEU A 73 -3.81 -1.85 -7.31
C LEU A 73 -4.10 -3.14 -6.54
N ARG A 74 -3.40 -4.22 -6.85
CA ARG A 74 -3.52 -5.49 -6.10
C ARG A 74 -2.83 -5.35 -4.73
N VAL A 75 -3.49 -5.70 -3.64
CA VAL A 75 -2.94 -5.54 -2.29
C VAL A 75 -2.61 -6.90 -1.68
N PHE A 76 -1.37 -7.05 -1.22
CA PHE A 76 -0.91 -8.24 -0.51
C PHE A 76 -0.62 -7.90 0.95
N LEU A 77 -1.29 -8.59 1.87
CA LEU A 77 -1.07 -8.48 3.29
C LEU A 77 -0.03 -9.48 3.77
N ARG A 78 0.98 -9.00 4.49
CA ARG A 78 1.88 -9.87 5.24
C ARG A 78 1.18 -10.35 6.51
N GLU A 79 0.93 -11.65 6.60
CA GLU A 79 0.35 -12.25 7.81
C GLU A 79 1.44 -12.61 8.83
N ARG A 80 2.59 -13.08 8.34
CA ARG A 80 3.81 -13.36 9.12
C ARG A 80 5.00 -13.47 8.17
N PRO A 81 6.27 -13.60 8.65
CA PRO A 81 7.41 -13.79 7.75
C PRO A 81 7.17 -14.95 6.77
N GLY A 82 7.28 -14.67 5.47
CA GLY A 82 7.09 -15.64 4.39
C GLY A 82 5.64 -15.99 4.03
N LEU A 83 4.65 -15.58 4.83
CA LEU A 83 3.24 -15.87 4.59
C LEU A 83 2.46 -14.60 4.27
N TRP A 84 1.82 -14.60 3.11
CA TRP A 84 1.06 -13.49 2.57
C TRP A 84 -0.37 -13.89 2.25
N ARG A 85 -1.27 -12.91 2.21
CA ARG A 85 -2.66 -13.06 1.79
C ARG A 85 -2.94 -12.04 0.69
N ASP A 86 -3.55 -12.49 -0.39
CA ASP A 86 -4.09 -11.61 -1.42
C ASP A 86 -5.41 -11.00 -0.92
N LEU A 87 -5.46 -9.68 -0.78
CA LEU A 87 -6.67 -8.95 -0.38
C LEU A 87 -7.52 -8.52 -1.58
N GLY A 88 -7.08 -8.76 -2.81
CA GLY A 88 -7.74 -8.30 -4.02
C GLY A 88 -7.34 -6.87 -4.41
N CYS A 89 -8.19 -6.22 -5.21
CA CYS A 89 -7.89 -4.92 -5.79
C CYS A 89 -8.47 -3.78 -4.96
N TYR A 90 -7.64 -2.75 -4.79
CA TYR A 90 -7.97 -1.51 -4.09
C TYR A 90 -7.74 -0.31 -5.01
N ARG A 91 -8.55 0.75 -4.86
CA ARG A 91 -8.28 2.06 -5.44
C ARG A 91 -7.83 3.02 -4.35
N VAL A 92 -7.00 3.99 -4.73
CA VAL A 92 -6.68 5.12 -3.86
C VAL A 92 -7.82 6.13 -3.98
N GLU A 93 -8.64 6.27 -2.93
CA GLU A 93 -9.77 7.21 -2.92
C GLU A 93 -9.34 8.64 -2.61
N GLY A 94 -8.29 8.78 -1.81
CA GLY A 94 -7.81 10.07 -1.34
C GLY A 94 -6.42 9.98 -0.72
N HIS A 95 -5.81 11.15 -0.54
CA HIS A 95 -4.58 11.27 0.23
C HIS A 95 -4.65 12.50 1.14
N ARG A 96 -3.87 12.45 2.22
CA ARG A 96 -3.54 13.60 3.06
C ARG A 96 -2.03 13.67 3.21
N TYR A 97 -1.50 14.88 3.25
CA TYR A 97 -0.11 15.15 3.62
C TYR A 97 -0.14 15.88 4.95
N SER A 98 0.34 15.23 6.01
CA SER A 98 0.23 15.75 7.38
C SER A 98 1.49 15.49 8.18
N LEU A 99 1.72 16.34 9.17
CA LEU A 99 2.75 16.12 10.18
C LEU A 99 2.44 14.83 10.95
N LEU A 100 3.45 13.98 11.13
CA LEU A 100 3.47 12.86 12.07
C LEU A 100 4.24 13.33 13.31
N PRO A 101 3.55 13.79 14.37
CA PRO A 101 4.20 14.50 15.48
C PRO A 101 5.27 13.66 16.19
N GLU A 102 5.05 12.34 16.30
CA GLU A 102 5.96 11.42 16.96
C GLU A 102 7.31 11.29 16.24
N GLU A 103 7.36 11.64 14.95
CA GLU A 103 8.55 11.55 14.11
C GLU A 103 9.02 12.93 13.62
N GLY A 104 8.32 14.02 13.98
CA GLY A 104 8.67 15.39 13.59
C GLY A 104 8.77 15.61 12.08
N ARG A 105 8.05 14.84 11.27
CA ARG A 105 8.17 14.85 9.80
C ARG A 105 6.81 14.74 9.11
N TRP A 106 6.74 15.24 7.90
CA TRP A 106 5.54 15.16 7.07
C TRP A 106 5.46 13.85 6.30
N VAL A 107 4.28 13.24 6.29
CA VAL A 107 4.04 11.94 5.65
C VAL A 107 2.77 11.97 4.83
N TYR A 108 2.72 11.14 3.80
CA TYR A 108 1.50 10.86 3.06
C TYR A 108 0.69 9.76 3.77
N TRP A 109 -0.61 9.97 3.79
CA TRP A 109 -1.62 9.00 4.18
C TRP A 109 -2.57 8.78 3.01
N PHE A 110 -2.53 7.61 2.40
CA PHE A 110 -3.41 7.22 1.30
C PHE A 110 -4.57 6.38 1.83
N THR A 111 -5.80 6.73 1.47
CA THR A 111 -6.98 5.90 1.78
C THR A 111 -7.19 4.92 0.64
N LEU A 112 -7.00 3.64 0.92
CA LEU A 112 -7.23 2.54 -0.02
C LEU A 112 -8.61 1.94 0.24
N ALA A 113 -9.45 1.82 -0.79
CA ALA A 113 -10.75 1.16 -0.70
C ALA A 113 -10.84 -0.07 -1.61
N PRO A 114 -11.44 -1.18 -1.13
CA PRO A 114 -11.71 -2.35 -1.95
C PRO A 114 -12.58 -1.96 -3.16
N CYS A 115 -12.25 -2.45 -4.35
CA CYS A 115 -12.95 -2.04 -5.58
C CYS A 115 -13.28 -3.19 -6.55
N GLY A 116 -13.01 -4.44 -6.17
CA GLY A 116 -13.07 -5.58 -7.08
C GLY A 116 -11.94 -5.53 -8.12
N CYS A 117 -11.47 -6.70 -8.56
CA CYS A 117 -10.61 -6.74 -9.73
C CYS A 117 -11.55 -6.91 -10.93
N GLU A 118 -11.64 -5.91 -11.81
CA GLU A 118 -12.16 -6.16 -13.15
C GLU A 118 -11.24 -7.23 -13.76
N GLU A 119 -11.78 -8.42 -13.99
CA GLU A 119 -11.06 -9.51 -14.65
C GLU A 119 -10.62 -9.00 -16.03
N GLY A 120 -9.32 -8.82 -16.21
CA GLY A 120 -8.81 -8.12 -17.39
C GLY A 120 -7.30 -8.04 -17.43
N LEU A 121 -6.63 -9.17 -17.19
CA LEU A 121 -5.30 -9.50 -17.75
C LEU A 121 -5.22 -11.00 -18.01
#